data_AF-A0AAV4ME85-F1
#
_entry.id   AF-A0AAV4ME85-F1
#
_cell.length_a   1.000
_cell.length_b   1.000
_cell.length_c   1.000
_cell.angle_alpha   90.00
_cell.angle_beta   90.00
_cell.angle_gamma   90.00
#
_symmetry.space_group_name_H-M   'P 1'
#
loop_
_entity.id
_entity.type
_entity.pdbx_description
1 polymer ?
#
loop_
_entity_poly.entity_id
_entity_poly.type
_entity_poly.pdbx_seq_one_letter_code
_entity_poly.pdbx_strand_id
1 'polypeptide(L)'
;MSVLRKILSITNQRCFISGNWQRLMSQQATAVVKKESEDKQNSEKSFSQLSDYRFIYPEFLPDPTYEFRNKIREKLERQDMLKRRSVIHIPEFYVGSVLAVTASDPYAPGKENRFVGICIGRTYEGLRASFTLRNTVDKQ
;
A
#
# COMPACT_ATOMS: atom_id res chain seq x y z
N MET A 1 -7.90 -41.37 -53.41
CA MET A 1 -8.70 -42.31 -52.60
C MET A 1 -9.51 -41.48 -51.61
N SER A 2 -10.63 -40.81 -51.96
CA SER A 2 -11.99 -41.38 -52.09
C SER A 2 -12.19 -42.53 -51.09
N VAL A 3 -13.15 -42.54 -50.16
CA VAL A 3 -14.61 -42.51 -50.40
C VAL A 3 -15.35 -42.46 -49.02
N LEU A 4 -16.39 -41.60 -48.91
CA LEU A 4 -17.67 -41.68 -48.13
C LEU A 4 -17.66 -41.69 -46.57
N ARG A 5 -18.24 -40.70 -45.86
CA ARG A 5 -19.65 -40.27 -45.68
C ARG A 5 -20.44 -41.02 -44.60
N LYS A 6 -21.03 -40.22 -43.69
CA LYS A 6 -22.38 -40.33 -43.05
C LYS A 6 -22.59 -38.99 -42.32
N ILE A 7 -23.13 -37.93 -42.93
CA ILE A 7 -24.54 -37.52 -43.05
C ILE A 7 -25.45 -38.06 -41.94
N LEU A 8 -25.92 -37.14 -41.07
CA LEU A 8 -27.35 -36.99 -40.79
C LEU A 8 -27.65 -35.57 -40.31
N SER A 9 -28.34 -34.86 -41.19
CA SER A 9 -29.10 -33.63 -41.00
C SER A 9 -30.25 -33.81 -40.01
N ILE A 10 -30.69 -32.72 -39.35
CA ILE A 10 -32.10 -32.31 -39.28
C ILE A 10 -32.16 -30.82 -38.89
N THR A 11 -33.13 -30.16 -39.51
CA THR A 11 -33.36 -28.73 -39.69
C THR A 11 -34.20 -28.09 -38.58
N ASN A 12 -33.81 -26.86 -38.22
CA ASN A 12 -34.62 -25.63 -38.12
C ASN A 12 -36.16 -25.75 -37.94
N GLN A 13 -36.69 -25.21 -36.83
CA GLN A 13 -38.02 -24.57 -36.77
C GLN A 13 -38.01 -23.27 -35.95
N ARG A 14 -38.33 -22.20 -36.68
CA ARG A 14 -38.83 -20.84 -36.41
C ARG A 14 -39.51 -20.48 -35.06
N CYS A 15 -39.24 -19.21 -34.66
CA CYS A 15 -40.16 -18.09 -34.30
C CYS A 15 -41.14 -18.25 -33.10
N PHE A 16 -41.60 -17.25 -32.36
CA PHE A 16 -41.54 -15.78 -32.32
C PHE A 16 -42.11 -15.31 -30.95
N ILE A 17 -41.59 -14.19 -30.41
CA ILE A 17 -42.24 -13.08 -29.67
C ILE A 17 -43.42 -13.39 -28.72
N SER A 18 -43.29 -13.07 -27.42
CA SER A 18 -43.93 -11.89 -26.78
C SER A 18 -43.94 -11.94 -25.24
N GLY A 19 -43.37 -10.90 -24.62
CA GLY A 19 -43.88 -10.25 -23.40
C GLY A 19 -44.00 -11.05 -22.10
N ASN A 20 -43.07 -10.82 -21.17
CA ASN A 20 -43.45 -10.21 -19.89
C ASN A 20 -42.24 -9.52 -19.24
N TRP A 21 -42.32 -8.19 -19.11
CA TRP A 21 -41.38 -7.38 -18.34
C TRP A 21 -41.94 -7.24 -16.93
N GLN A 22 -41.24 -7.78 -15.93
CA GLN A 22 -41.23 -7.19 -14.59
C GLN A 22 -40.07 -7.73 -13.72
N ARG A 23 -39.35 -6.75 -13.16
CA ARG A 23 -38.54 -6.77 -11.92
C ARG A 23 -37.05 -7.15 -11.99
N LEU A 24 -36.25 -6.12 -12.30
CA LEU A 24 -35.17 -5.53 -11.47
C LEU A 24 -34.39 -6.46 -10.52
N MET A 25 -33.09 -6.65 -10.80
CA MET A 25 -32.01 -6.25 -9.90
C MET A 25 -30.75 -5.96 -10.70
N SER A 26 -30.24 -4.73 -10.52
CA SER A 26 -28.96 -4.25 -11.04
C SER A 26 -27.83 -5.06 -10.39
N GLN A 27 -27.10 -5.85 -11.18
CA GLN A 27 -25.73 -6.20 -10.83
C GLN A 27 -24.83 -5.30 -11.65
N GLN A 28 -24.37 -4.22 -11.04
CA GLN A 28 -23.16 -3.54 -11.49
C GLN A 28 -22.06 -4.60 -11.42
N ALA A 29 -21.42 -4.87 -12.55
CA ALA A 29 -20.21 -5.66 -12.60
C ALA A 29 -19.16 -4.93 -11.76
N THR A 30 -18.92 -5.41 -10.54
CA THR A 30 -17.74 -5.03 -9.80
C THR A 30 -16.56 -5.64 -10.55
N ALA A 31 -15.78 -4.81 -11.22
CA ALA A 31 -14.46 -5.19 -11.68
C ALA A 31 -13.63 -5.54 -10.43
N VAL A 32 -13.62 -6.82 -10.07
CA VAL A 32 -12.69 -7.38 -9.11
C VAL A 32 -11.31 -7.25 -9.73
N VAL A 33 -10.63 -6.16 -9.41
CA VAL A 33 -9.20 -6.00 -9.67
C VAL A 33 -8.51 -7.09 -8.85
N LYS A 34 -8.17 -8.19 -9.51
CA LYS A 34 -7.22 -9.17 -9.00
C LYS A 34 -5.87 -8.44 -8.89
N LYS A 35 -5.53 -7.97 -7.70
CA LYS A 35 -4.12 -7.70 -7.36
C LYS A 35 -3.48 -9.07 -7.21
N GLU A 36 -2.87 -9.55 -8.28
CA GLU A 36 -1.98 -10.70 -8.23
C GLU A 36 -0.79 -10.36 -7.34
N SER A 37 -0.35 -11.38 -6.61
CA SER A 37 0.68 -11.35 -5.58
C SER A 37 2.06 -11.04 -6.16
N GLU A 38 2.55 -9.81 -5.94
CA GLU A 38 3.95 -9.44 -6.16
C GLU A 38 4.80 -9.57 -4.87
N ASP A 39 4.38 -10.40 -3.91
CA ASP A 39 5.09 -10.54 -2.64
C ASP A 39 6.06 -11.72 -2.70
N LYS A 40 7.16 -11.61 -3.47
CA LYS A 40 8.32 -12.53 -3.36
C LYS A 40 9.59 -12.16 -4.16
N GLN A 41 9.79 -10.92 -4.59
CA GLN A 41 11.05 -10.48 -5.25
C GLN A 41 11.61 -9.17 -4.69
N ASN A 42 11.58 -8.99 -3.36
CA ASN A 42 12.15 -7.78 -2.74
C ASN A 42 13.17 -8.07 -1.64
N SER A 43 13.66 -9.32 -1.55
CA SER A 43 14.43 -9.77 -0.39
C SER A 43 15.88 -9.29 -0.37
N GLU A 44 16.44 -8.79 -1.46
CA GLU A 44 17.83 -8.30 -1.47
C GLU A 44 17.98 -7.09 -2.37
N LYS A 45 17.43 -5.95 -1.91
CA LYS A 45 17.79 -4.69 -2.54
C LYS A 45 19.24 -4.37 -2.24
N SER A 46 20.09 -4.50 -3.26
CA SER A 46 21.54 -4.23 -3.22
C SER A 46 21.86 -2.86 -2.61
N PHE A 47 23.04 -2.73 -1.98
CA PHE A 47 23.48 -1.50 -1.30
C PHE A 47 23.47 -0.26 -2.21
N SER A 48 23.51 -0.42 -3.53
CA SER A 48 23.34 0.64 -4.53
C SER A 48 21.94 1.26 -4.56
N GLN A 49 20.90 0.56 -4.14
CA GLN A 49 19.55 1.14 -3.98
C GLN A 49 19.45 2.00 -2.71
N LEU A 50 20.48 2.02 -1.85
CA LEU A 50 20.49 2.87 -0.64
C LEU A 50 20.73 4.35 -0.96
N SER A 51 21.38 4.68 -2.07
CA SER A 51 21.52 6.07 -2.51
C SER A 51 20.16 6.69 -2.84
N ASP A 52 19.25 5.90 -3.40
CA ASP A 52 17.91 6.35 -3.80
C ASP A 52 17.05 6.67 -2.57
N TYR A 53 17.23 5.94 -1.47
CA TYR A 53 16.51 6.20 -0.22
C TYR A 53 16.83 7.55 0.41
N ARG A 54 17.97 8.17 0.09
CA ARG A 54 18.34 9.46 0.68
C ARG A 54 17.36 10.57 0.30
N PHE A 55 16.85 10.56 -0.93
CA PHE A 55 15.92 11.58 -1.41
C PHE A 55 14.46 11.21 -1.19
N ILE A 56 14.16 9.91 -1.12
CA ILE A 56 12.81 9.39 -0.84
C ILE A 56 12.43 9.63 0.63
N TYR A 57 13.41 9.51 1.53
CA TYR A 57 13.18 9.56 2.97
C TYR A 57 13.99 10.70 3.62
N PRO A 58 13.35 11.84 3.96
CA PRO A 58 14.03 12.99 4.57
C PRO A 58 14.75 12.64 5.88
N GLU A 59 14.30 11.65 6.64
CA GLU A 59 14.93 11.21 7.89
C GLU A 59 16.34 10.63 7.72
N PHE A 60 16.76 10.24 6.51
CA PHE A 60 18.14 9.78 6.29
C PHE A 60 19.14 10.92 6.06
N LEU A 61 18.64 12.14 5.83
CA LEU A 61 19.49 13.31 5.75
C LEU A 61 20.15 13.56 7.11
N PRO A 62 21.40 14.03 7.12
CA PRO A 62 22.04 14.49 8.34
C PRO A 62 21.36 15.75 8.85
N ASP A 63 21.46 15.98 10.17
CA ASP A 63 20.98 17.20 10.80
C ASP A 63 21.50 18.46 10.08
N PRO A 64 20.66 19.49 9.89
CA PRO A 64 21.05 20.72 9.24
C PRO A 64 22.05 21.54 10.07
N THR A 65 22.01 21.39 11.39
CA THR A 65 22.91 22.04 12.34
C THR A 65 24.23 21.28 12.45
N TYR A 66 25.32 21.90 12.01
CA TYR A 66 26.64 21.26 11.97
C TYR A 66 27.18 20.86 13.35
N GLU A 67 26.80 21.59 14.41
CA GLU A 67 27.31 21.40 15.78
C GLU A 67 27.00 20.02 16.36
N PHE A 68 25.86 19.44 16.01
CA PHE A 68 25.42 18.13 16.52
C PHE A 68 25.86 16.97 15.63
N ARG A 69 26.65 17.25 14.60
CA ARG A 69 26.98 16.30 13.55
C ARG A 69 28.13 15.38 13.96
N ASN A 70 27.84 14.07 14.06
CA ASN A 70 28.85 13.07 14.37
C ASN A 70 28.76 11.87 13.40
N LYS A 71 29.82 11.66 12.62
CA LYS A 71 29.89 10.61 11.58
C LYS A 71 29.67 9.19 12.12
N ILE A 72 30.20 8.89 13.31
CA ILE A 72 30.08 7.54 13.91
C ILE A 72 28.64 7.33 14.36
N ARG A 73 28.07 8.31 15.07
CA ARG A 73 26.68 8.27 15.52
C ARG A 73 25.70 8.09 14.36
N GLU A 74 25.78 8.94 13.35
CA GLU A 74 24.88 8.87 12.18
C GLU A 74 25.00 7.53 11.45
N LYS A 75 26.20 6.93 11.38
CA LYS A 75 26.41 5.63 10.74
C LYS A 75 25.71 4.52 11.52
N LEU A 76 25.82 4.52 12.85
CA LEU A 76 25.12 3.57 13.72
C LEU A 76 23.60 3.75 13.66
N GLU A 77 23.12 4.99 13.69
CA GLU A 77 21.69 5.30 13.55
C GLU A 77 21.13 4.82 12.20
N ARG A 78 21.84 5.03 11.09
CA ARG A 78 21.41 4.51 9.77
C ARG A 78 21.35 2.98 9.73
N GLN A 79 22.32 2.30 10.34
CA GLN A 79 22.30 0.84 10.43
C GLN A 79 21.08 0.34 11.22
N ASP A 80 20.72 1.01 12.31
CA ASP A 80 19.54 0.65 13.11
C ASP A 80 18.23 0.94 12.34
N MET A 81 18.13 2.08 11.66
CA MET A 81 16.97 2.40 10.82
C MET A 81 16.69 1.33 9.77
N LEU A 82 17.73 0.84 9.09
CA LEU A 82 17.58 -0.22 8.07
C LEU A 82 17.13 -1.55 8.69
N LYS A 83 17.68 -1.92 9.85
CA LYS A 83 17.26 -3.12 10.59
C LYS A 83 15.80 -3.03 11.05
N ARG A 84 15.33 -1.85 11.44
CA ARG A 84 13.91 -1.68 11.81
C ARG A 84 12.99 -1.75 10.59
N ARG A 85 13.41 -1.21 9.44
CA ARG A 85 12.65 -1.28 8.18
C ARG A 85 12.57 -2.68 7.58
N SER A 86 13.48 -3.59 7.91
CA SER A 86 13.34 -5.00 7.52
C SER A 86 12.23 -5.72 8.29
N VAL A 87 11.82 -5.19 9.44
CA VAL A 87 10.73 -5.74 10.27
C VAL A 87 9.42 -5.00 10.00
N ILE A 88 9.46 -3.67 10.00
CA ILE A 88 8.28 -2.81 9.80
C ILE A 88 8.34 -2.17 8.42
N HIS A 89 7.34 -2.45 7.59
CA HIS A 89 7.23 -1.83 6.28
C HIS A 89 6.73 -0.38 6.42
N ILE A 90 7.61 0.58 6.11
CA ILE A 90 7.28 2.00 6.07
C ILE A 90 7.15 2.42 4.60
N PRO A 91 5.94 2.83 4.14
CA PRO A 91 5.75 3.27 2.77
C PRO A 91 6.31 4.69 2.54
N GLU A 92 6.38 5.09 1.27
CA GLU A 92 6.64 6.47 0.89
C GLU A 92 5.40 7.34 1.15
N PHE A 93 5.60 8.50 1.80
CA PHE A 93 4.53 9.47 2.03
C PHE A 93 5.08 10.89 2.18
N TYR A 94 4.23 11.87 1.89
CA TYR A 94 4.55 13.29 1.98
C TYR A 94 3.56 14.03 2.87
N VAL A 95 3.91 15.26 3.25
CA VAL A 95 2.97 16.16 3.93
C VAL A 95 1.74 16.37 3.03
N GLY A 96 0.55 16.22 3.60
CA GLY A 96 -0.73 16.19 2.88
C GLY A 96 -1.26 14.79 2.57
N SER A 97 -0.47 13.73 2.76
CA SER A 97 -0.93 12.35 2.55
C SER A 97 -1.85 11.91 3.69
N VAL A 98 -2.89 11.12 3.38
CA VAL A 98 -3.75 10.47 4.36
C VAL A 98 -3.12 9.15 4.78
N LEU A 99 -2.88 8.97 6.07
CA LEU A 99 -2.22 7.79 6.62
C LEU A 99 -3.08 7.15 7.70
N ALA A 100 -2.94 5.83 7.84
CA ALA A 100 -3.48 5.06 8.96
C ALA A 100 -2.32 4.39 9.69
N VAL A 101 -2.14 4.74 10.96
CA VAL A 101 -1.06 4.20 11.80
C VAL A 101 -1.69 3.36 12.90
N THR A 102 -1.17 2.14 13.06
CA THR A 102 -1.54 1.25 14.16
C THR A 102 -0.38 1.20 15.15
N ALA A 103 -0.67 1.48 16.41
CA ALA A 103 0.26 1.41 17.52
C ALA A 103 -0.23 0.41 18.57
N SER A 104 0.69 -0.28 19.24
CA SER A 104 0.36 -1.09 20.40
C SER A 104 0.17 -0.19 21.61
N ASP A 105 -1.00 -0.27 22.26
CA ASP A 105 -1.31 0.47 23.48
C ASP A 105 -1.86 -0.52 24.53
N PRO A 106 -1.16 -0.73 25.67
CA PRO A 106 -1.59 -1.71 26.67
C PRO A 106 -2.92 -1.37 27.34
N TYR A 107 -3.35 -0.11 27.31
CA TYR A 107 -4.58 0.34 27.96
C TYR A 107 -5.77 0.42 27.00
N ALA A 108 -5.54 0.33 25.69
CA ALA A 108 -6.61 0.35 24.69
C ALA A 108 -7.40 -0.97 24.67
N PRO A 109 -8.72 -0.92 24.41
CA PRO A 109 -9.51 -2.13 24.19
C PRO A 109 -8.98 -2.85 22.94
N GLY A 110 -8.42 -4.05 23.12
CA GLY A 110 -7.76 -4.82 22.03
C GLY A 110 -6.23 -4.71 22.01
N LYS A 111 -5.61 -3.95 22.92
CA LYS A 111 -4.15 -3.72 23.03
C LYS A 111 -3.52 -3.02 21.82
N GLU A 112 -4.33 -2.57 20.89
CA GLU A 112 -3.93 -1.85 19.68
C GLU A 112 -4.82 -0.63 19.50
N ASN A 113 -4.24 0.44 18.98
CA ASN A 113 -4.92 1.67 18.64
C ASN A 113 -4.59 2.05 17.20
N ARG A 114 -5.62 2.33 16.40
CA ARG A 114 -5.48 2.75 15.00
C ARG A 114 -5.98 4.17 14.84
N PHE A 115 -5.09 5.06 14.39
CA PHE A 115 -5.41 6.45 14.11
C PHE A 115 -5.27 6.75 12.62
N VAL A 116 -6.27 7.44 12.05
CA VAL A 116 -6.29 7.86 10.65
C VAL A 116 -6.30 9.38 10.59
N GLY A 117 -5.46 9.97 9.74
CA GLY A 117 -5.42 11.43 9.59
C GLY A 117 -4.52 11.88 8.44
N ILE A 118 -4.53 13.19 8.19
CA ILE A 118 -3.65 13.85 7.22
C ILE A 118 -2.31 14.16 7.90
N CYS A 119 -1.20 13.81 7.26
CA CYS A 119 0.13 14.20 7.71
C CYS A 119 0.33 15.71 7.53
N ILE A 120 0.44 16.46 8.62
CA ILE A 120 0.64 17.93 8.57
C ILE A 120 2.11 18.33 8.63
N GLY A 121 2.98 17.47 9.13
CA GLY A 121 4.39 17.78 9.29
C GLY A 121 5.22 16.54 9.54
N ARG A 122 6.46 16.58 9.05
CA ARG A 122 7.52 15.62 9.34
C ARG A 122 8.66 16.41 10.00
N THR A 123 9.06 15.98 11.19
CA THR A 123 10.03 16.68 12.02
C THR A 123 11.10 15.71 12.50
N TYR A 124 12.29 16.25 12.74
CA TYR A 124 13.49 15.51 13.15
C TYR A 124 14.00 14.49 12.13
N GLU A 125 15.27 14.12 12.32
CA GLU A 125 16.01 13.21 11.48
C GLU A 125 16.41 11.92 12.22
N GLY A 126 16.87 10.92 11.46
CA GLY A 126 17.36 9.65 11.98
C GLY A 126 16.31 8.84 12.75
N LEU A 127 16.71 8.27 13.89
CA LEU A 127 15.84 7.47 14.76
C LEU A 127 14.78 8.31 15.51
N ARG A 128 14.95 9.63 15.53
CA ARG A 128 14.04 10.57 16.21
C ARG A 128 12.96 11.11 15.29
N ALA A 129 12.98 10.73 14.02
CA ALA A 129 12.02 11.18 13.03
C ALA A 129 10.59 10.93 13.50
N SER A 130 9.79 11.98 13.44
CA SER A 130 8.39 11.96 13.84
C SER A 130 7.54 12.68 12.80
N PHE A 131 6.25 12.35 12.78
CA PHE A 131 5.30 13.05 11.94
C PHE A 131 3.99 13.22 12.71
N THR A 132 3.29 14.30 12.39
CA THR A 132 2.04 14.64 13.06
C THR A 132 0.86 14.35 12.14
N LEU A 133 -0.08 13.55 12.62
CA LEU A 133 -1.35 13.30 11.94
C LEU A 133 -2.43 14.20 12.55
N ARG A 134 -3.20 14.84 11.68
CA ARG A 134 -4.37 15.63 12.05
C ARG A 134 -5.63 14.96 11.54
N ASN A 135 -6.60 14.79 12.42
CA ASN A 135 -7.95 14.36 12.08
C ASN A 135 -8.95 15.12 12.95
N THR A 136 -10.15 15.33 12.44
CA THR A 136 -11.26 15.88 13.23
C THR A 136 -12.22 14.74 13.51
N VAL A 137 -12.32 14.33 14.78
CA VAL A 137 -13.17 13.22 15.24
C VAL A 137 -14.32 13.83 16.03
N ASP A 138 -15.56 13.52 15.67
CA ASP A 138 -16.74 14.04 16.36
C ASP A 138 -16.77 15.58 16.50
N LYS A 139 -16.28 16.27 15.46
CA LYS A 139 -16.14 17.75 15.39
C LYS A 139 -15.11 18.35 16.36
N GLN A 140 -14.11 17.56 16.78
CA GLN A 140 -12.97 17.99 17.58
C GLN A 140 -11.64 17.66 16.90
#